data_AF-A0A660QI81-F1
#
_entry.id   AF-A0A660QI81-F1
#
_cell.length_a   1.000
_cell.length_b   1.000
_cell.length_c   1.000
_cell.angle_alpha   90.00
_cell.angle_beta   90.00
_cell.angle_gamma   90.00
#
_symmetry.space_group_name_H-M   'P 1'
#
loop_
_entity.id
_entity.type
_entity.pdbx_description
1 polymer ?
#
loop_
_entity_poly.entity_id
_entity_poly.type
_entity_poly.pdbx_seq_one_letter_code
_entity_poly.pdbx_strand_id
1 'polypeptide(L)'
;TAAYDTTKGLLSMAIASNIFHTSKLVVYLSGVAAIFGHVFPFYLKFRGGRGVATTTGILIFMLGKISLSVLKFDTILSDLLFMTFLTLSIYITTKDENFLAVTILPVLCALLIIRVPLSLDLAFILFLILYAFFVSSMNMKKMRIFKEKDANIITWRILIRPAAISFPILHLFISRASLTLLIGISWGIAFLMDFVRLFWARANEFLMKRLKKFRIYKAKEEKRFSSITTFLMGVFLSYLLFEESIFVACLGFLIFGDMMAKIIGINYGRKHIVRSEQVKTLEGTAGFFAAAFTISYFLWITNILPIHTGLVGAAIATLVEFLPIPVDDNVSVPILSGSVMMLMSNF
;
A
#
# COMPACT_ATOMS: atom_id res chain seq x y z
N THR A 1 3.86 -14.97 -29.38
CA THR A 1 4.90 -15.40 -28.40
C THR A 1 4.36 -15.45 -26.98
N ALA A 2 3.79 -14.37 -26.42
CA ALA A 2 3.29 -14.36 -25.03
C ALA A 2 2.25 -15.47 -24.71
N ALA A 3 1.30 -15.77 -25.61
CA ALA A 3 0.29 -16.80 -25.41
C ALA A 3 0.84 -18.25 -25.37
N TYR A 4 1.97 -18.51 -26.04
CA TYR A 4 2.65 -19.81 -25.95
C TYR A 4 3.43 -19.92 -24.64
N ASP A 5 3.99 -18.81 -24.15
CA ASP A 5 4.71 -18.78 -22.89
C ASP A 5 3.79 -18.90 -21.67
N THR A 6 2.53 -18.42 -21.74
CA THR A 6 1.54 -18.58 -20.66
C THR A 6 1.03 -20.01 -20.53
N THR A 7 0.90 -20.73 -21.64
CA THR A 7 0.27 -22.06 -21.69
C THR A 7 1.21 -23.20 -21.32
N LYS A 8 2.51 -23.11 -21.63
CA LYS A 8 3.47 -24.20 -21.33
C LYS A 8 3.55 -24.57 -19.85
N GLY A 9 3.40 -23.59 -18.96
CA GLY A 9 3.37 -23.82 -17.51
C GLY A 9 2.17 -24.68 -17.14
N LEU A 10 0.99 -24.30 -17.63
CA LEU A 10 -0.26 -25.05 -17.41
C LEU A 10 -0.20 -26.45 -18.01
N LEU A 11 0.32 -26.59 -19.23
CA LEU A 11 0.48 -27.88 -19.89
C LEU A 11 1.38 -28.81 -19.08
N SER A 12 2.51 -28.31 -18.56
CA SER A 12 3.42 -29.12 -17.73
C SER A 12 2.76 -29.63 -16.44
N MET A 13 1.91 -28.81 -15.83
CA MET A 13 1.16 -29.19 -14.63
C MET A 13 0.02 -30.16 -14.96
N ALA A 14 -0.69 -29.93 -16.07
CA ALA A 14 -1.78 -30.78 -16.53
C ALA A 14 -1.27 -32.19 -16.91
N ILE A 15 -0.12 -32.30 -17.56
CA ILE A 15 0.52 -33.59 -17.88
C ILE A 15 0.89 -34.32 -16.59
N ALA A 16 1.56 -33.64 -15.65
CA ALA A 16 1.96 -34.24 -14.37
C ALA A 16 0.75 -34.72 -13.54
N SER A 17 -0.36 -33.98 -13.58
CA SER A 17 -1.59 -34.28 -12.84
C SER A 17 -2.44 -35.36 -13.51
N ASN A 18 -2.75 -35.20 -14.80
CA ASN A 18 -3.79 -35.97 -15.48
C ASN A 18 -3.27 -37.21 -16.19
N ILE A 19 -2.00 -37.22 -16.63
CA ILE A 19 -1.40 -38.36 -17.33
C ILE A 19 -0.61 -39.22 -16.35
N PHE A 20 0.24 -38.59 -15.54
CA PHE A 20 1.12 -39.32 -14.63
C PHE A 20 0.56 -39.49 -13.21
N HIS A 21 -0.61 -38.92 -12.91
CA HIS A 21 -1.29 -39.00 -11.60
C HIS A 21 -0.37 -38.73 -10.41
N THR A 22 0.55 -37.78 -10.57
CA THR A 22 1.59 -37.51 -9.58
C THR A 22 1.06 -36.73 -8.38
N SER A 23 1.84 -36.70 -7.29
CA SER A 23 1.50 -35.93 -6.10
C SER A 23 1.43 -34.42 -6.40
N LYS A 24 0.62 -33.68 -5.65
CA LYS A 24 0.46 -32.21 -5.82
C LYS A 24 1.80 -31.47 -5.85
N LEU A 25 2.76 -31.90 -5.02
CA LEU A 25 4.08 -31.30 -4.95
C LEU A 25 4.83 -31.45 -6.28
N VAL A 26 4.77 -32.64 -6.90
CA VAL A 26 5.39 -32.88 -8.22
C VAL A 26 4.73 -32.06 -9.31
N VAL A 27 3.39 -31.89 -9.25
CA VAL A 27 2.66 -31.00 -10.17
C VAL A 27 3.11 -29.55 -10.02
N TYR A 28 3.32 -29.04 -8.80
CA TYR A 28 3.84 -27.68 -8.61
C TYR A 28 5.29 -27.53 -9.06
N LEU A 29 6.14 -28.53 -8.77
CA LEU A 29 7.52 -28.55 -9.24
C LEU A 29 7.60 -28.55 -10.77
N SER A 30 6.69 -29.23 -11.48
CA SER A 30 6.68 -29.19 -12.95
C SER A 30 6.38 -27.78 -13.47
N GLY A 31 5.43 -27.07 -12.85
CA GLY A 31 5.14 -25.67 -13.16
C GLY A 31 6.33 -24.74 -12.91
N VAL A 32 7.02 -24.92 -11.77
CA VAL A 32 8.25 -24.18 -11.45
C VAL A 32 9.38 -24.50 -12.43
N ALA A 33 9.54 -25.76 -12.83
CA ALA A 33 10.50 -26.18 -13.84
C ALA A 33 10.20 -25.53 -15.21
N ALA A 34 8.92 -25.36 -15.58
CA ALA A 34 8.55 -24.64 -16.80
C ALA A 34 8.91 -23.14 -16.74
N ILE A 35 8.80 -22.51 -15.57
CA ILE A 35 9.27 -21.13 -15.35
C ILE A 35 10.79 -21.08 -15.50
N PHE A 36 11.53 -21.94 -14.80
CA PHE A 36 13.00 -21.97 -14.90
C PHE A 36 13.49 -22.31 -16.31
N GLY A 37 12.84 -23.21 -17.03
CA GLY A 37 13.17 -23.54 -18.41
C GLY A 37 13.02 -22.34 -19.36
N HIS A 38 12.13 -21.39 -19.04
CA HIS A 38 12.03 -20.13 -19.79
C HIS A 38 13.09 -19.10 -19.38
N VAL A 39 13.48 -19.07 -18.11
CA VAL A 39 14.50 -18.14 -17.59
C VAL A 39 15.92 -18.58 -18.00
N PHE A 40 16.18 -19.88 -17.97
CA PHE A 40 17.46 -20.51 -18.26
C PHE A 40 17.33 -21.62 -19.33
N PRO A 41 16.89 -21.30 -20.55
CA PRO A 41 16.78 -22.26 -21.65
C PRO A 41 18.17 -22.75 -22.08
N PHE A 42 18.43 -24.05 -21.94
CA PHE A 42 19.72 -24.65 -22.32
C PHE A 42 20.07 -24.41 -23.79
N TYR A 43 19.06 -24.42 -24.68
CA TYR A 43 19.21 -24.20 -26.11
C TYR A 43 19.53 -22.73 -26.49
N LEU A 44 19.44 -21.78 -25.55
CA LEU A 44 19.93 -20.40 -25.72
C LEU A 44 21.07 -20.07 -24.75
N LYS A 45 21.93 -21.06 -24.44
CA LYS A 45 23.08 -20.88 -23.53
C LYS A 45 22.66 -20.31 -22.16
N PHE A 46 21.51 -20.74 -21.65
CA PHE A 46 20.92 -20.29 -20.39
C PHE A 46 20.61 -18.78 -20.33
N ARG A 47 20.41 -18.13 -21.48
CA ARG A 47 20.01 -16.71 -21.57
C ARG A 47 18.56 -16.60 -22.06
N GLY A 48 17.63 -16.68 -21.12
CA GLY A 48 16.19 -16.61 -21.39
C GLY A 48 15.52 -15.29 -20.99
N GLY A 49 14.19 -15.34 -20.96
CA GLY A 49 13.35 -14.23 -20.48
C GLY A 49 13.22 -14.20 -18.96
N ARG A 50 12.28 -13.42 -18.43
CA ARG A 50 12.03 -13.31 -16.97
C ARG A 50 10.93 -14.25 -16.45
N GLY A 51 10.28 -15.01 -17.32
CA GLY A 51 9.28 -16.01 -16.92
C GLY A 51 7.95 -15.43 -16.43
N VAL A 52 7.71 -14.12 -16.60
CA VAL A 52 6.50 -13.45 -16.12
C VAL A 52 5.25 -14.03 -16.77
N ALA A 53 5.22 -14.14 -18.10
CA ALA A 53 4.07 -14.70 -18.83
C ALA A 53 3.70 -16.13 -18.37
N THR A 54 4.71 -17.00 -18.20
CA THR A 54 4.51 -18.36 -17.69
C THR A 54 3.97 -18.36 -16.26
N THR A 55 4.51 -17.50 -15.39
CA THR A 55 4.04 -17.34 -14.01
C THR A 55 2.59 -16.85 -13.98
N THR A 56 2.25 -15.84 -14.77
CA THR A 56 0.90 -15.28 -14.86
C THR A 56 -0.12 -16.31 -15.34
N GLY A 57 0.24 -17.13 -16.34
CA GLY A 57 -0.64 -18.21 -16.82
C GLY A 57 -0.97 -19.22 -15.72
N ILE A 58 0.05 -19.69 -15.00
CA ILE A 58 -0.13 -20.59 -13.85
C ILE A 58 -0.96 -19.92 -12.75
N LEU A 59 -0.65 -18.66 -12.44
CA LEU A 59 -1.33 -17.89 -11.40
C LEU A 59 -2.83 -17.76 -11.67
N ILE A 60 -3.24 -17.37 -12.89
CA ILE A 60 -4.66 -17.21 -13.26
C ILE A 60 -5.43 -18.51 -13.08
N PHE A 61 -4.87 -19.63 -13.54
CA PHE A 61 -5.51 -20.93 -13.39
C PHE A 61 -5.65 -21.34 -11.91
N MET A 62 -4.58 -21.18 -11.13
CA MET A 62 -4.58 -21.53 -9.71
C MET A 62 -5.53 -20.65 -8.90
N LEU A 63 -5.63 -19.35 -9.23
CA LEU A 63 -6.60 -18.44 -8.63
C LEU A 63 -8.04 -18.87 -8.95
N GLY A 64 -8.35 -19.18 -10.21
CA GLY A 64 -9.67 -19.67 -10.59
C GLY A 64 -10.03 -20.95 -9.84
N LYS A 65 -9.10 -21.92 -9.79
CA LYS A 65 -9.28 -23.20 -9.10
C LYS A 65 -9.52 -23.01 -7.59
N ILE A 66 -8.69 -22.21 -6.91
CA ILE A 66 -8.79 -22.06 -5.45
C ILE A 66 -10.03 -21.23 -5.07
N SER A 67 -10.34 -20.18 -5.82
CA SER A 67 -11.50 -19.34 -5.54
C SER A 67 -12.80 -20.10 -5.75
N LEU A 68 -12.95 -20.84 -6.86
CA LEU A 68 -14.17 -21.63 -7.13
C LEU A 68 -14.35 -22.82 -6.17
N SER A 69 -13.27 -23.33 -5.58
CA SER A 69 -13.35 -24.47 -4.65
C SER A 69 -13.61 -24.07 -3.20
N VAL A 70 -13.15 -22.89 -2.79
CA VAL A 70 -13.20 -22.46 -1.37
C VAL A 70 -14.26 -21.39 -1.13
N LEU A 71 -14.43 -20.44 -2.07
CA LEU A 71 -15.18 -19.22 -1.83
C LEU A 71 -16.61 -19.31 -2.39
N LYS A 72 -17.53 -18.60 -1.74
CA LYS A 72 -18.90 -18.41 -2.24
C LYS A 72 -18.92 -17.43 -3.40
N PHE A 73 -19.91 -17.56 -4.28
CA PHE A 73 -20.05 -16.70 -5.46
C PHE A 73 -20.09 -15.20 -5.11
N ASP A 74 -20.85 -14.80 -4.10
CA ASP A 74 -20.95 -13.38 -3.69
C ASP A 74 -19.59 -12.82 -3.23
N THR A 75 -18.82 -13.64 -2.52
CA THR A 75 -17.46 -13.28 -2.08
C THR A 75 -16.54 -13.11 -3.29
N ILE A 76 -16.55 -14.09 -4.21
CA ILE A 76 -15.76 -14.03 -5.46
C ILE A 76 -16.12 -12.78 -6.26
N LEU A 77 -17.42 -12.49 -6.41
CA LEU A 77 -17.89 -11.33 -7.15
C LEU A 77 -17.41 -10.03 -6.50
N SER A 78 -17.54 -9.90 -5.18
CA SER A 78 -17.07 -8.71 -4.46
C SER A 78 -15.55 -8.51 -4.56
N ASP A 79 -14.78 -9.59 -4.41
CA ASP A 79 -13.32 -9.60 -4.50
C ASP A 79 -12.88 -9.24 -5.95
N LEU A 80 -13.58 -9.78 -6.96
CA LEU A 80 -13.30 -9.50 -8.37
C LEU A 80 -13.62 -8.05 -8.75
N LEU A 81 -14.77 -7.51 -8.31
CA LEU A 81 -15.14 -6.11 -8.53
C LEU A 81 -14.12 -5.17 -7.89
N PHE A 82 -13.72 -5.46 -6.65
CA PHE A 82 -12.69 -4.73 -5.93
C PHE A 82 -11.35 -4.73 -6.69
N MET A 83 -10.84 -5.92 -7.05
CA MET A 83 -9.56 -6.06 -7.75
C MET A 83 -9.59 -5.42 -9.14
N THR A 84 -10.74 -5.50 -9.84
CA THR A 84 -10.92 -4.86 -11.15
C THR A 84 -10.88 -3.35 -11.03
N PHE A 85 -11.62 -2.77 -10.07
CA PHE A 85 -11.58 -1.34 -9.79
C PHE A 85 -10.15 -0.88 -9.49
N LEU A 86 -9.47 -1.53 -8.54
CA LEU A 86 -8.12 -1.17 -8.15
C LEU A 86 -7.14 -1.24 -9.33
N THR A 87 -7.21 -2.32 -10.11
CA THR A 87 -6.36 -2.52 -11.29
C THR A 87 -6.59 -1.44 -12.33
N LEU A 88 -7.85 -1.11 -12.65
CA LEU A 88 -8.20 -0.05 -13.61
C LEU A 88 -7.76 1.33 -13.11
N SER A 89 -8.01 1.67 -11.86
CA SER A 89 -7.62 2.95 -11.27
C SER A 89 -6.11 3.17 -11.33
N ILE A 90 -5.31 2.17 -10.94
CA ILE A 90 -3.84 2.27 -10.99
C ILE A 90 -3.34 2.27 -12.43
N TYR A 91 -3.90 1.43 -13.31
CA TYR A 91 -3.47 1.34 -14.71
C TYR A 91 -3.77 2.62 -15.51
N ILE A 92 -4.98 3.17 -15.39
CA ILE A 92 -5.36 4.42 -16.07
C ILE A 92 -4.46 5.57 -15.65
N THR A 93 -4.09 5.61 -14.36
CA THR A 93 -3.31 6.68 -13.77
C THR A 93 -1.82 6.60 -14.14
N THR A 94 -1.24 5.40 -14.10
CA THR A 94 0.22 5.22 -14.27
C THR A 94 0.63 4.77 -15.66
N LYS A 95 -0.21 3.96 -16.33
CA LYS A 95 0.08 3.26 -17.59
C LYS A 95 1.40 2.47 -17.55
N ASP A 96 1.78 1.98 -16.37
CA ASP A 96 3.01 1.23 -16.12
C ASP A 96 2.67 -0.14 -15.55
N GLU A 97 2.89 -1.18 -16.34
CA GLU A 97 2.62 -2.58 -15.98
C GLU A 97 3.45 -3.05 -14.78
N ASN A 98 4.69 -2.57 -14.61
CA ASN A 98 5.53 -2.99 -13.50
C ASN A 98 5.07 -2.34 -12.20
N PHE A 99 4.70 -1.05 -12.24
CA PHE A 99 4.11 -0.37 -11.10
C PHE A 99 2.77 -0.98 -10.69
N LEU A 100 1.94 -1.32 -11.68
CA LEU A 100 0.70 -2.04 -11.49
C LEU A 100 0.96 -3.35 -10.74
N ALA A 101 1.87 -4.19 -11.22
CA ALA A 101 2.20 -5.46 -10.56
C ALA A 101 2.73 -5.27 -9.13
N VAL A 102 3.63 -4.30 -8.90
CA VAL A 102 4.17 -4.02 -7.56
C VAL A 102 3.11 -3.54 -6.58
N THR A 103 2.05 -2.88 -7.07
CA THR A 103 0.94 -2.37 -6.24
C THR A 103 -0.14 -3.44 -6.01
N ILE A 104 -0.56 -4.14 -7.07
CA ILE A 104 -1.69 -5.07 -7.05
C ILE A 104 -1.32 -6.42 -6.40
N LEU A 105 -0.11 -6.93 -6.63
CA LEU A 105 0.29 -8.26 -6.14
C LEU A 105 0.31 -8.35 -4.61
N PRO A 106 0.82 -7.37 -3.83
CA PRO A 106 0.72 -7.39 -2.38
C PRO A 106 -0.74 -7.33 -1.87
N VAL A 107 -1.61 -6.57 -2.55
CA VAL A 107 -3.04 -6.50 -2.21
C VAL A 107 -3.72 -7.85 -2.46
N LEU A 108 -3.44 -8.50 -3.60
CA LEU A 108 -3.93 -9.84 -3.90
C LEU A 108 -3.42 -10.87 -2.88
N CYS A 109 -2.15 -10.77 -2.48
CA CYS A 109 -1.56 -11.62 -1.44
C CYS A 109 -2.35 -11.51 -0.12
N ALA A 110 -2.58 -10.28 0.36
CA ALA A 110 -3.33 -10.03 1.60
C ALA A 110 -4.78 -10.55 1.49
N LEU A 111 -5.44 -10.31 0.36
CA LEU A 111 -6.80 -10.80 0.11
C LEU A 111 -6.88 -12.33 0.21
N LEU A 112 -5.96 -13.04 -0.43
CA LEU A 112 -5.93 -14.51 -0.41
C LEU A 112 -5.64 -15.06 0.99
N ILE A 113 -4.73 -14.44 1.75
CA ILE A 113 -4.42 -14.85 3.13
C ILE A 113 -5.64 -14.73 4.03
N ILE A 114 -6.48 -13.71 3.83
CA ILE A 114 -7.70 -13.50 4.62
C ILE A 114 -8.81 -14.47 4.21
N ARG A 115 -8.95 -14.74 2.91
CA ARG A 115 -10.10 -15.49 2.35
C ARG A 115 -9.91 -17.00 2.32
N VAL A 116 -8.67 -17.46 2.12
CA VAL A 116 -8.38 -18.86 1.78
C VAL A 116 -7.67 -19.54 2.96
N PRO A 117 -8.13 -20.73 3.40
CA PRO A 117 -7.47 -21.46 4.47
C PRO A 117 -6.07 -21.90 4.04
N LEU A 118 -5.18 -22.01 5.04
CA LEU A 118 -3.79 -22.42 4.81
C LEU A 118 -3.74 -23.80 4.15
N SER A 119 -3.21 -23.84 2.93
CA SER A 119 -3.12 -25.04 2.10
C SER A 119 -1.87 -24.99 1.21
N LEU A 120 -1.46 -26.14 0.68
CA LEU A 120 -0.35 -26.19 -0.28
C LEU A 120 -0.65 -25.40 -1.57
N ASP A 121 -1.91 -25.42 -2.03
CA ASP A 121 -2.37 -24.65 -3.18
C ASP A 121 -2.18 -23.13 -2.92
N LEU A 122 -2.56 -22.64 -1.72
CA LEU A 122 -2.33 -21.24 -1.33
C LEU A 122 -0.83 -20.91 -1.23
N ALA A 123 -0.03 -21.74 -0.56
CA ALA A 123 1.41 -21.52 -0.42
C ALA A 123 2.11 -21.41 -1.79
N PHE A 124 1.70 -22.25 -2.75
CA PHE A 124 2.21 -22.19 -4.11
C PHE A 124 1.80 -20.89 -4.83
N ILE A 125 0.54 -20.46 -4.70
CA ILE A 125 0.07 -19.18 -5.27
C ILE A 125 0.86 -18.00 -4.68
N LEU A 126 1.06 -17.97 -3.36
CA LEU A 126 1.82 -16.92 -2.69
C LEU A 126 3.29 -16.89 -3.18
N PHE A 127 3.90 -18.06 -3.41
CA PHE A 127 5.22 -18.14 -4.02
C PHE A 127 5.26 -17.53 -5.43
N LEU A 128 4.27 -17.83 -6.28
CA LEU A 128 4.18 -17.25 -7.63
C LEU A 128 3.98 -15.73 -7.59
N ILE A 129 3.14 -15.24 -6.68
CA ILE A 129 2.92 -13.80 -6.45
C ILE A 129 4.22 -13.14 -6.02
N LEU A 130 4.95 -13.74 -5.06
CA LEU A 130 6.23 -13.22 -4.58
C LEU A 130 7.28 -13.19 -5.70
N TYR A 131 7.35 -14.24 -6.52
CA TYR A 131 8.24 -14.28 -7.69
C TYR A 131 7.90 -13.16 -8.68
N ALA A 132 6.63 -13.01 -9.05
CA ALA A 132 6.19 -11.95 -9.96
C ALA A 132 6.47 -10.55 -9.39
N PHE A 133 6.20 -10.34 -8.10
CA PHE A 133 6.50 -9.09 -7.40
C PHE A 133 7.99 -8.77 -7.42
N PHE A 134 8.85 -9.76 -7.16
CA PHE A 134 10.30 -9.60 -7.18
C PHE A 134 10.79 -9.21 -8.58
N VAL A 135 10.33 -9.91 -9.61
CA VAL A 135 10.69 -9.63 -11.01
C VAL A 135 10.27 -8.22 -11.43
N SER A 136 9.04 -7.80 -11.10
CA SER A 136 8.52 -6.44 -11.39
C SER A 136 9.27 -5.37 -10.61
N SER A 137 9.58 -5.61 -9.34
CA SER A 137 10.38 -4.70 -8.52
C SER A 137 11.79 -4.51 -9.09
N MET A 138 12.42 -5.58 -9.59
CA MET A 138 13.72 -5.49 -10.27
C MET A 138 13.65 -4.70 -11.58
N ASN A 139 12.56 -4.86 -12.35
CA ASN A 139 12.31 -4.05 -13.56
C ASN A 139 12.21 -2.56 -13.22
N MET A 140 11.43 -2.19 -12.20
CA MET A 140 11.27 -0.81 -11.77
C MET A 140 12.58 -0.16 -11.31
N LYS A 141 13.39 -0.88 -10.51
CA LYS A 141 14.71 -0.38 -10.07
C LYS A 141 15.62 -0.09 -11.25
N LYS A 142 15.59 -0.94 -12.29
CA LYS A 142 16.37 -0.75 -13.52
C LYS A 142 15.90 0.47 -14.33
N MET A 143 14.60 0.74 -14.32
CA MET A 143 13.96 1.89 -15.00
C MET A 143 14.15 3.23 -14.29
N ARG A 144 14.83 3.27 -13.12
CA ARG A 144 15.14 4.52 -12.40
C ARG A 144 13.91 5.36 -12.03
N ILE A 145 12.74 4.74 -11.84
CA ILE A 145 11.52 5.45 -11.39
C ILE A 145 11.76 6.12 -10.01
N PHE A 146 12.66 5.59 -9.18
CA PHE A 146 13.08 6.22 -7.93
C PHE A 146 14.30 7.16 -8.06
N LYS A 147 14.71 7.58 -9.26
CA LYS A 147 15.74 8.62 -9.39
C LYS A 147 15.14 10.00 -9.14
N GLU A 148 14.80 10.26 -7.89
CA GLU A 148 14.71 11.64 -7.44
C GLU A 148 16.08 12.09 -6.93
N LYS A 149 16.61 13.08 -7.64
CA LYS A 149 17.76 13.93 -7.30
C LYS A 149 17.49 14.82 -6.07
N ASP A 150 16.50 14.51 -5.24
CA ASP A 150 16.21 15.28 -4.05
C ASP A 150 17.08 14.76 -2.91
N ALA A 151 18.23 15.41 -2.71
CA ALA A 151 19.14 15.20 -1.58
C ALA A 151 18.48 15.39 -0.19
N ASN A 152 17.17 15.65 -0.14
CA ASN A 152 16.34 15.91 1.03
C ASN A 152 15.34 14.79 1.37
N ILE A 153 15.32 13.65 0.66
CA ILE A 153 14.50 12.50 1.07
C ILE A 153 15.19 11.80 2.24
N ILE A 154 14.58 11.90 3.42
CA ILE A 154 15.07 11.32 4.66
C ILE A 154 14.47 9.92 4.81
N THR A 155 15.24 8.89 4.47
CA THR A 155 14.75 7.50 4.31
C THR A 155 14.12 6.93 5.58
N TRP A 156 14.62 7.26 6.78
CA TRP A 156 14.04 6.75 8.02
C TRP A 156 12.65 7.34 8.31
N ARG A 157 12.38 8.60 7.88
CA ARG A 157 11.07 9.22 8.03
C ARG A 157 9.98 8.53 7.20
N ILE A 158 10.36 7.89 6.10
CA ILE A 158 9.44 7.07 5.29
C ILE A 158 8.97 5.86 6.11
N LEU A 159 9.80 5.34 7.02
CA LEU A 159 9.48 4.17 7.85
C LEU A 159 8.63 4.51 9.08
N ILE A 160 8.69 5.75 9.60
CA ILE A 160 7.90 6.17 10.78
C ILE A 160 6.40 6.09 10.51
N ARG A 161 5.95 6.52 9.32
CA ARG A 161 4.51 6.56 9.01
C ARG A 161 3.89 5.16 9.01
N PRO A 162 4.42 4.16 8.27
CA PRO A 162 3.97 2.78 8.40
C PRO A 162 4.12 2.20 9.81
N ALA A 163 5.13 2.63 10.58
CA ALA A 163 5.27 2.16 11.96
C ALA A 163 4.07 2.54 12.85
N ALA A 164 3.30 3.59 12.52
CA ALA A 164 2.08 3.94 13.24
C ALA A 164 0.97 2.88 13.11
N ILE A 165 1.03 1.96 12.13
CA ILE A 165 0.14 0.79 12.04
C ILE A 165 0.33 -0.14 13.26
N SER A 166 1.45 -0.04 13.98
CA SER A 166 1.62 -0.75 15.24
C SER A 166 0.64 -0.28 16.33
N PHE A 167 0.07 0.94 16.26
CA PHE A 167 -0.86 1.41 17.29
C PHE A 167 -2.15 0.58 17.38
N PRO A 168 -2.89 0.32 16.28
CA PRO A 168 -4.00 -0.63 16.29
C PRO A 168 -3.61 -2.02 16.82
N ILE A 169 -2.42 -2.52 16.48
CA ILE A 169 -1.95 -3.83 16.96
C ILE A 169 -1.69 -3.80 18.47
N LEU A 170 -1.04 -2.76 18.97
CA LEU A 170 -0.75 -2.58 20.40
C LEU A 170 -2.03 -2.44 21.21
N HIS A 171 -3.10 -1.86 20.65
CA HIS A 171 -4.39 -1.75 21.32
C HIS A 171 -4.96 -3.10 21.77
N LEU A 172 -4.64 -4.17 21.06
CA LEU A 172 -5.05 -5.53 21.43
C LEU A 172 -4.37 -6.05 22.71
N PHE A 173 -3.25 -5.43 23.11
CA PHE A 173 -2.42 -5.88 24.23
C PHE A 173 -2.42 -4.91 25.42
N ILE A 174 -2.77 -3.64 25.22
CA ILE A 174 -2.74 -2.61 26.27
C ILE A 174 -4.06 -1.85 26.36
N SER A 175 -4.36 -1.28 27.53
CA SER A 175 -5.58 -0.51 27.73
C SER A 175 -5.64 0.75 26.86
N ARG A 176 -6.86 1.21 26.53
CA ARG A 176 -7.09 2.47 25.80
C ARG A 176 -6.36 3.65 26.45
N ALA A 177 -6.41 3.74 27.79
CA ALA A 177 -5.72 4.79 28.53
C ALA A 177 -4.19 4.76 28.33
N SER A 178 -3.58 3.57 28.41
CA SER A 178 -2.13 3.40 28.17
C SER A 178 -1.75 3.74 26.73
N LEU A 179 -2.56 3.36 25.74
CA LEU A 179 -2.30 3.69 24.34
C LEU A 179 -2.48 5.20 24.07
N THR A 180 -3.50 5.85 24.64
CA THR A 180 -3.66 7.31 24.57
C THR A 180 -2.46 8.03 25.15
N LEU A 181 -1.95 7.58 26.30
CA LEU A 181 -0.74 8.13 26.91
C LEU A 181 0.49 7.92 26.01
N LEU A 182 0.67 6.73 25.43
CA LEU A 182 1.79 6.43 24.53
C LEU A 182 1.79 7.34 23.29
N ILE A 183 0.65 7.46 22.60
CA ILE A 183 0.52 8.31 21.42
C ILE A 183 0.68 9.79 21.81
N GLY A 184 0.09 10.21 22.93
CA GLY A 184 0.19 11.57 23.45
C GLY A 184 1.61 11.97 23.84
N ILE A 185 2.36 11.08 24.51
CA ILE A 185 3.79 11.30 24.83
C ILE A 185 4.61 11.38 23.54
N SER A 186 4.36 10.49 22.58
CA SER A 186 5.05 10.48 21.28
C SER A 186 4.85 11.80 20.54
N TRP A 187 3.61 12.30 20.51
CA TRP A 187 3.29 13.61 19.95
C TRP A 187 3.91 14.76 20.78
N GLY A 188 3.80 14.71 22.10
CA GLY A 188 4.33 15.74 23.00
C GLY A 188 5.84 15.93 22.86
N ILE A 189 6.60 14.84 22.73
CA ILE A 189 8.05 14.90 22.46
C ILE A 189 8.33 15.59 21.12
N ALA A 190 7.62 15.19 20.05
CA ALA A 190 7.78 15.80 18.73
C ALA A 190 7.43 17.30 18.74
N PHE A 191 6.33 17.65 19.41
CA PHE A 191 5.88 19.02 19.58
C PHE A 191 6.87 19.86 20.36
N LEU A 192 7.37 19.38 21.51
CA LEU A 192 8.37 20.09 22.32
C LEU A 192 9.66 20.33 21.55
N MET A 193 10.14 19.34 20.79
CA MET A 193 11.32 19.52 19.94
C MET A 193 11.09 20.61 18.89
N ASP A 194 9.94 20.60 18.19
CA ASP A 194 9.61 21.64 17.22
C ASP A 194 9.41 23.01 17.88
N PHE A 195 8.78 23.07 19.04
CA PHE A 195 8.58 24.30 19.81
C PHE A 195 9.94 24.93 20.17
N VAL A 196 10.82 24.18 20.84
CA VAL A 196 12.16 24.67 21.19
C VAL A 196 12.92 25.12 19.94
N ARG A 197 12.82 24.36 18.84
CA ARG A 197 13.47 24.67 17.56
C ARG A 197 12.94 25.96 16.92
N LEU A 198 11.63 26.23 16.97
CA LEU A 198 11.02 27.40 16.33
C LEU A 198 11.21 28.67 17.15
N PHE A 199 11.21 28.56 18.48
CA PHE A 199 11.37 29.71 19.38
C PHE A 199 12.83 30.04 19.70
N TRP A 200 13.76 29.09 19.58
CA TRP A 200 15.17 29.31 19.92
C TRP A 200 16.11 29.11 18.73
N ALA A 201 16.65 30.22 18.21
CA ALA A 201 17.54 30.22 17.04
C ALA A 201 18.78 29.31 17.19
N ARG A 202 19.36 29.24 18.39
CA ARG A 202 20.51 28.35 18.66
C ARG A 202 20.13 26.87 18.59
N ALA A 203 18.94 26.52 19.10
CA ALA A 203 18.42 25.15 19.00
C ALA A 203 18.05 24.81 17.56
N ASN A 204 17.50 25.76 16.80
CA ASN A 204 17.26 25.62 15.36
C ASN A 204 18.54 25.29 14.61
N GLU A 205 19.57 26.11 14.79
CA GLU A 205 20.85 25.90 14.14
C GLU A 205 21.50 24.57 14.54
N PHE A 206 21.43 24.19 15.81
CA PHE A 206 21.94 22.91 16.29
C PHE A 206 21.22 21.72 15.64
N LEU A 207 19.88 21.71 15.66
CA LEU A 207 19.06 20.61 15.12
C LEU A 207 19.13 20.53 13.60
N MET A 208 19.18 21.66 12.90
CA MET A 208 19.24 21.72 11.43
C MET A 208 20.65 21.48 10.88
N LYS A 209 21.69 22.07 11.50
CA LYS A 209 23.07 22.05 10.97
C LYS A 209 24.01 21.06 11.67
N ARG A 210 24.00 20.96 13.01
CA ARG A 210 24.92 20.05 13.73
C ARG A 210 24.43 18.61 13.78
N LEU A 211 23.12 18.39 13.92
CA LEU A 211 22.50 17.07 13.81
C LEU A 211 22.19 16.66 12.35
N LYS A 212 22.77 17.36 11.38
CA LYS A 212 22.61 17.09 9.94
C LYS A 212 22.99 15.66 9.54
N LYS A 213 23.81 14.96 10.33
CA LYS A 213 24.10 13.52 10.14
C LYS A 213 22.85 12.64 10.27
N PHE A 214 21.92 13.00 11.16
CA PHE A 214 20.65 12.29 11.37
C PHE A 214 19.50 12.82 10.49
N ARG A 215 19.71 13.97 9.83
CA ARG A 215 18.76 14.66 8.94
C ARG A 215 17.34 14.62 9.51
N ILE A 216 17.16 15.14 10.72
CA ILE A 216 15.88 15.01 11.42
C ILE A 216 14.81 15.88 10.76
N TYR A 217 15.15 17.02 10.16
CA TYR A 217 14.21 17.99 9.57
C TYR A 217 14.52 18.27 8.09
N LYS A 218 13.48 18.61 7.31
CA LYS A 218 13.66 19.08 5.92
C LYS A 218 14.01 20.57 5.91
N ALA A 219 14.74 21.03 4.90
CA ALA A 219 15.06 22.46 4.73
C ALA A 219 13.81 23.35 4.75
N LYS A 220 12.70 22.91 4.13
CA LYS A 220 11.42 23.63 4.12
C LYS A 220 10.71 23.68 5.49
N GLU A 221 11.17 22.92 6.48
CA GLU A 221 10.60 22.87 7.83
C GLU A 221 11.30 23.84 8.80
N GLU A 222 12.28 24.63 8.35
CA GLU A 222 13.09 25.51 9.23
C GLU A 222 12.25 26.50 10.05
N LYS A 223 11.18 27.04 9.46
CA LYS A 223 10.31 28.07 10.06
C LYS A 223 8.88 27.60 10.36
N ARG A 224 8.59 26.31 10.21
CA ARG A 224 7.25 25.74 10.45
C ARG A 224 7.34 24.44 11.23
N PHE A 225 6.24 24.01 11.82
CA PHE A 225 6.16 22.68 12.43
C PHE A 225 6.51 21.59 11.40
N SER A 226 7.17 20.53 11.87
CA SER A 226 7.58 19.44 11.00
C SER A 226 6.40 18.56 10.60
N SER A 227 6.51 17.91 9.44
CA SER A 227 5.48 16.99 8.97
C SER A 227 5.29 15.76 9.85
N ILE A 228 6.22 15.48 10.77
CA ILE A 228 6.09 14.39 11.75
C ILE A 228 5.21 14.85 12.91
N THR A 229 5.44 16.06 13.41
CA THR A 229 4.64 16.63 14.51
C THR A 229 3.19 16.80 14.11
N THR A 230 2.91 17.31 12.90
CA THR A 230 1.54 17.42 12.38
C THR A 230 0.90 16.06 12.13
N PHE A 231 1.66 15.07 11.65
CA PHE A 231 1.20 13.68 11.53
C PHE A 231 0.84 13.06 12.88
N LEU A 232 1.74 13.12 13.88
CA LEU A 232 1.45 12.58 15.22
C LEU A 232 0.29 13.32 15.90
N MET A 233 0.12 14.61 15.61
CA MET A 233 -1.04 15.38 16.06
C MET A 233 -2.34 14.82 15.48
N GLY A 234 -2.38 14.59 14.16
CA GLY A 234 -3.54 13.99 13.49
C GLY A 234 -3.86 12.61 14.06
N VAL A 235 -2.86 11.75 14.24
CA VAL A 235 -3.02 10.42 14.86
C VAL A 235 -3.55 10.54 16.28
N PHE A 236 -2.98 11.41 17.11
CA PHE A 236 -3.40 11.60 18.50
C PHE A 236 -4.84 12.10 18.60
N LEU A 237 -5.19 13.15 17.86
CA LEU A 237 -6.53 13.73 17.86
C LEU A 237 -7.56 12.73 17.32
N SER A 238 -7.26 12.01 16.24
CA SER A 238 -8.18 11.00 15.71
C SER A 238 -8.40 9.83 16.68
N TYR A 239 -7.36 9.41 17.42
CA TYR A 239 -7.51 8.35 18.44
C TYR A 239 -8.33 8.82 19.65
N LEU A 240 -8.20 10.09 20.01
CA LEU A 240 -8.95 10.71 21.11
C LEU A 240 -10.43 10.89 20.75
N LEU A 241 -10.71 11.35 19.53
CA LEU A 241 -12.05 11.78 19.12
C LEU A 241 -12.92 10.64 18.58
N PHE A 242 -12.32 9.62 17.96
CA PHE A 242 -13.07 8.59 17.25
C PHE A 242 -12.99 7.22 17.93
N GLU A 243 -13.97 6.38 17.60
CA GLU A 243 -13.95 4.97 17.95
C GLU A 243 -12.85 4.22 17.18
N GLU A 244 -12.47 3.05 17.69
CA GLU A 244 -11.34 2.28 17.17
C GLU A 244 -11.46 1.99 15.67
N SER A 245 -12.63 1.54 15.21
CA SER A 245 -12.89 1.22 13.80
C SER A 245 -12.65 2.41 12.87
N ILE A 246 -13.15 3.58 13.24
CA ILE A 246 -13.00 4.84 12.50
C ILE A 246 -11.56 5.34 12.57
N PHE A 247 -10.91 5.23 13.73
CA PHE A 247 -9.51 5.59 13.89
C PHE A 247 -8.60 4.77 12.97
N VAL A 248 -8.78 3.44 12.91
CA VAL A 248 -8.00 2.58 12.01
C VAL A 248 -8.19 2.97 10.55
N ALA A 249 -9.43 3.32 10.15
CA ALA A 249 -9.72 3.82 8.80
C ALA A 249 -8.97 5.13 8.50
N CYS A 250 -9.10 6.14 9.37
CA CYS A 250 -8.43 7.43 9.23
C CYS A 250 -6.91 7.29 9.17
N LEU A 251 -6.33 6.45 10.03
CA LEU A 251 -4.90 6.17 10.05
C LEU A 251 -4.45 5.49 8.75
N GLY A 252 -5.21 4.51 8.27
CA GLY A 252 -4.94 3.83 7.00
C GLY A 252 -5.02 4.78 5.80
N PHE A 253 -6.05 5.63 5.74
CA PHE A 253 -6.20 6.64 4.68
C PHE A 253 -5.02 7.61 4.68
N LEU A 254 -4.60 8.09 5.85
CA LEU A 254 -3.49 9.02 5.96
C LEU A 254 -2.15 8.38 5.54
N ILE A 255 -1.85 7.17 6.01
CA ILE A 255 -0.55 6.51 5.72
C ILE A 255 -0.47 6.09 4.25
N PHE A 256 -1.44 5.29 3.80
CA PHE A 256 -1.39 4.67 2.48
C PHE A 256 -1.85 5.62 1.38
N GLY A 257 -2.84 6.48 1.66
CA GLY A 257 -3.30 7.52 0.76
C GLY A 257 -2.19 8.51 0.42
N ASP A 258 -1.55 9.13 1.42
CA ASP A 258 -0.43 10.06 1.19
C ASP A 258 0.72 9.40 0.41
N MET A 259 1.05 8.16 0.79
CA MET A 259 2.14 7.43 0.14
C MET A 259 1.84 7.21 -1.34
N MET A 260 0.64 6.76 -1.67
CA MET A 260 0.23 6.54 -3.06
C MET A 260 0.08 7.84 -3.85
N ALA A 261 -0.52 8.89 -3.26
CA ALA A 261 -0.61 10.21 -3.89
C ALA A 261 0.76 10.76 -4.23
N LYS A 262 1.72 10.67 -3.31
CA LYS A 262 3.07 11.17 -3.54
C LYS A 262 3.84 10.35 -4.58
N ILE A 263 3.82 9.01 -4.47
CA ILE A 263 4.53 8.13 -5.40
C ILE A 263 4.00 8.31 -6.82
N ILE A 264 2.67 8.34 -6.98
CA ILE A 264 2.06 8.51 -8.29
C ILE A 264 2.24 9.94 -8.78
N GLY A 265 2.02 10.93 -7.92
CA GLY A 265 2.10 12.34 -8.31
C GLY A 265 3.48 12.78 -8.78
N ILE A 266 4.55 12.26 -8.17
CA ILE A 266 5.93 12.55 -8.57
C ILE A 266 6.31 11.84 -9.88
N ASN A 267 5.97 10.55 -10.00
CA ASN A 267 6.49 9.70 -11.09
C ASN A 267 5.61 9.71 -12.35
N TYR A 268 4.30 9.93 -12.19
CA TYR A 268 3.31 9.80 -13.25
C TYR A 268 2.38 11.01 -13.35
N GLY A 269 2.54 12.02 -12.48
CA GLY A 269 1.74 13.24 -12.50
C GLY A 269 1.90 14.00 -13.80
N ARG A 270 0.78 14.29 -14.47
CA ARG A 270 0.73 15.06 -15.73
C ARG A 270 -0.11 16.30 -15.58
N LYS A 271 -1.24 16.17 -14.90
CA LYS A 271 -2.20 17.27 -14.69
C LYS A 271 -1.92 17.92 -13.34
N HIS A 272 -0.99 18.87 -13.37
CA HIS A 272 -0.64 19.66 -12.20
C HIS A 272 -1.76 20.64 -11.85
N ILE A 273 -2.13 20.66 -10.58
CA ILE A 273 -3.04 21.64 -10.01
C ILE A 273 -2.22 22.50 -9.08
N VAL A 274 -1.85 23.69 -9.57
CA VAL A 274 -1.12 24.67 -8.78
C VAL A 274 -2.14 25.48 -8.00
N ARG A 275 -2.38 25.11 -6.74
CA ARG A 275 -3.25 25.85 -5.83
C ARG A 275 -2.70 26.05 -4.40
N SER A 276 -1.45 25.69 -4.14
CA SER A 276 -0.73 25.98 -2.88
C SER A 276 0.79 25.86 -3.09
N GLU A 277 1.62 26.06 -2.04
CA GLU A 277 3.08 25.84 -2.04
C GLU A 277 3.50 24.41 -2.47
N GLN A 278 2.55 23.47 -2.56
CA GLN A 278 2.74 22.11 -3.04
C GLN A 278 2.03 21.90 -4.37
N VAL A 279 2.75 21.34 -5.35
CA VAL A 279 2.18 20.92 -6.62
C VAL A 279 1.47 19.58 -6.41
N LYS A 280 0.13 19.60 -6.39
CA LYS A 280 -0.71 18.39 -6.38
C LYS A 280 -1.05 18.00 -7.82
N THR A 281 -1.36 16.73 -8.05
CA THR A 281 -1.73 16.21 -9.38
C THR A 281 -2.99 15.39 -9.30
N LEU A 282 -3.80 15.42 -10.36
CA LEU A 282 -5.01 14.59 -10.44
C LEU A 282 -4.67 13.10 -10.36
N GLU A 283 -3.55 12.70 -10.95
CA GLU A 283 -3.05 11.34 -10.87
C GLU A 283 -2.71 10.94 -9.41
N GLY A 284 -2.09 11.85 -8.65
CA GLY A 284 -1.83 11.65 -7.23
C GLY A 284 -3.11 11.45 -6.43
N THR A 285 -4.10 12.32 -6.61
CA THR A 285 -5.40 12.20 -5.91
C THR A 285 -6.14 10.91 -6.28
N ALA A 286 -6.08 10.47 -7.54
CA ALA A 286 -6.62 9.16 -7.93
C ALA A 286 -5.89 8.00 -7.23
N GLY A 287 -4.57 8.12 -7.06
CA GLY A 287 -3.75 7.22 -6.26
C GLY A 287 -4.14 7.17 -4.79
N PHE A 288 -4.41 8.34 -4.19
CA PHE A 288 -4.92 8.44 -2.82
C PHE A 288 -6.25 7.69 -2.68
N PHE A 289 -7.21 7.97 -3.56
CA PHE A 289 -8.52 7.34 -3.53
C PHE A 289 -8.43 5.82 -3.67
N ALA A 290 -7.61 5.32 -4.59
CA ALA A 290 -7.40 3.88 -4.78
C ALA A 290 -6.86 3.20 -3.50
N ALA A 291 -5.94 3.85 -2.79
CA ALA A 291 -5.43 3.37 -1.51
C ALA A 291 -6.49 3.42 -0.41
N ALA A 292 -7.23 4.53 -0.28
CA ALA A 292 -8.28 4.67 0.73
C ALA A 292 -9.45 3.68 0.49
N PHE A 293 -9.82 3.45 -0.77
CA PHE A 293 -10.78 2.42 -1.17
C PHE A 293 -10.30 1.02 -0.77
N THR A 294 -9.01 0.73 -0.98
CA THR A 294 -8.38 -0.53 -0.56
C THR A 294 -8.49 -0.73 0.95
N ILE A 295 -8.14 0.28 1.74
CA ILE A 295 -8.29 0.23 3.21
C ILE A 295 -9.75 -0.02 3.62
N SER A 296 -10.70 0.70 3.02
CA SER A 296 -12.12 0.54 3.31
C SER A 296 -12.62 -0.87 3.00
N TYR A 297 -12.16 -1.45 1.90
CA TYR A 297 -12.48 -2.81 1.52
C TYR A 297 -11.93 -3.83 2.52
N PHE A 298 -10.65 -3.70 2.92
CA PHE A 298 -10.05 -4.60 3.91
C PHE A 298 -10.72 -4.52 5.28
N LEU A 299 -11.11 -3.32 5.73
CA LEU A 299 -11.85 -3.16 6.98
C LEU A 299 -13.25 -3.78 6.93
N TRP A 300 -13.90 -3.76 5.75
CA TRP A 300 -15.17 -4.43 5.56
C TRP A 300 -15.06 -5.96 5.59
N ILE A 301 -14.13 -6.55 4.82
CA ILE A 301 -14.01 -8.01 4.76
C ILE A 301 -13.53 -8.63 6.09
N THR A 302 -12.91 -7.82 6.96
CA THR A 302 -12.50 -8.21 8.32
C THR A 302 -13.55 -7.86 9.39
N ASN A 303 -14.72 -7.36 8.99
CA ASN A 303 -15.82 -6.94 9.88
C ASN A 303 -15.46 -5.85 10.89
N ILE A 304 -14.48 -5.00 10.58
CA ILE A 304 -14.06 -3.87 11.43
C ILE A 304 -14.92 -2.64 11.16
N LEU A 305 -15.23 -2.36 9.90
CA LEU A 305 -16.01 -1.18 9.50
C LEU A 305 -16.97 -1.53 8.35
N PRO A 306 -18.24 -1.11 8.41
CA PRO A 306 -19.16 -1.28 7.28
C PRO A 306 -18.65 -0.61 6.01
N ILE A 307 -18.85 -1.26 4.86
CA ILE A 307 -18.30 -0.79 3.58
C ILE A 307 -18.79 0.61 3.21
N HIS A 308 -20.06 0.94 3.47
CA HIS A 308 -20.61 2.24 3.13
C HIS A 308 -19.92 3.38 3.91
N THR A 309 -19.71 3.20 5.22
CA THR A 309 -18.99 4.16 6.06
C THR A 309 -17.55 4.32 5.59
N GLY A 310 -16.86 3.22 5.29
CA GLY A 310 -15.50 3.24 4.75
C GLY A 310 -15.42 4.00 3.41
N LEU A 311 -16.31 3.71 2.47
CA LEU A 311 -16.33 4.35 1.15
C LEU A 311 -16.61 5.86 1.23
N VAL A 312 -17.55 6.28 2.08
CA VAL A 312 -17.79 7.71 2.33
C VAL A 312 -16.54 8.35 2.95
N GLY A 313 -15.94 7.70 3.94
CA GLY A 313 -14.69 8.15 4.54
C GLY A 313 -13.54 8.31 3.53
N ALA A 314 -13.36 7.34 2.64
CA ALA A 314 -12.35 7.38 1.59
C ALA A 314 -12.59 8.53 0.60
N ALA A 315 -13.85 8.77 0.22
CA ALA A 315 -14.21 9.88 -0.65
C ALA A 315 -13.94 11.25 0.02
N ILE A 316 -14.35 11.41 1.29
CA ILE A 316 -14.09 12.64 2.05
C ILE A 316 -12.60 12.85 2.27
N ALA A 317 -11.85 11.82 2.67
CA ALA A 317 -10.40 11.90 2.86
C ALA A 317 -9.70 12.37 1.57
N THR A 318 -10.09 11.81 0.42
CA THR A 318 -9.56 12.21 -0.89
C THR A 318 -9.90 13.65 -1.24
N LEU A 319 -11.14 14.07 -0.99
CA LEU A 319 -11.59 15.44 -1.26
C LEU A 319 -10.86 16.45 -0.37
N VAL A 320 -10.66 16.13 0.91
CA VAL A 320 -9.92 16.96 1.87
C VAL A 320 -8.45 17.04 1.50
N GLU A 321 -7.83 15.93 1.08
CA GLU A 321 -6.47 15.92 0.53
C GLU A 321 -6.38 16.83 -0.71
N PHE A 322 -7.37 16.74 -1.60
CA PHE A 322 -7.38 17.51 -2.84
C PHE A 322 -7.57 19.02 -2.64
N LEU A 323 -8.36 19.44 -1.64
CA LEU A 323 -8.71 20.84 -1.43
C LEU A 323 -7.56 21.65 -0.81
N PRO A 324 -7.39 22.94 -1.19
CA PRO A 324 -6.38 23.82 -0.63
C PRO A 324 -6.82 24.36 0.74
N ILE A 325 -6.92 23.48 1.74
CA ILE A 325 -7.28 23.84 3.11
C ILE A 325 -6.04 24.44 3.78
N PRO A 326 -6.15 25.55 4.55
CA PRO A 326 -5.01 26.17 5.21
C PRO A 326 -4.42 25.32 6.35
N VAL A 327 -5.10 24.26 6.75
CA VAL A 327 -4.67 23.29 7.77
C VAL A 327 -3.91 22.16 7.10
N ASP A 328 -2.79 21.75 7.71
CA ASP A 328 -1.96 20.64 7.27
C ASP A 328 -2.79 19.37 7.01
N ASP A 329 -2.54 18.73 5.86
CA ASP A 329 -3.24 17.53 5.37
C ASP A 329 -3.15 16.39 6.38
N ASN A 330 -2.05 16.30 7.13
CA ASN A 330 -1.87 15.25 8.13
C ASN A 330 -2.82 15.39 9.33
N VAL A 331 -3.46 16.54 9.51
CA VAL A 331 -4.47 16.80 10.55
C VAL A 331 -5.87 16.87 9.93
N SER A 332 -6.04 17.61 8.84
CA SER A 332 -7.36 17.84 8.24
C SER A 332 -7.98 16.57 7.67
N VAL A 333 -7.21 15.72 6.98
CA VAL A 333 -7.69 14.46 6.38
C VAL A 333 -8.30 13.52 7.43
N PRO A 334 -7.58 13.09 8.48
CA PRO A 334 -8.12 12.11 9.42
C PRO A 334 -9.23 12.70 10.30
N ILE A 335 -9.23 14.00 10.60
CA ILE A 335 -10.27 14.64 11.41
C ILE A 335 -11.58 14.81 10.64
N LEU A 336 -11.53 15.32 9.41
CA LEU A 336 -12.74 15.57 8.63
C LEU A 336 -13.35 14.26 8.12
N SER A 337 -12.54 13.33 7.62
CA SER A 337 -13.05 12.00 7.22
C SER A 337 -13.62 11.21 8.39
N GLY A 338 -12.93 11.22 9.54
CA GLY A 338 -13.39 10.55 10.76
C GLY A 338 -14.69 11.14 11.30
N SER A 339 -14.84 12.47 11.27
CA SER A 339 -16.07 13.14 11.72
C SER A 339 -17.27 12.74 10.87
N VAL A 340 -17.12 12.68 9.55
CA VAL A 340 -18.21 12.24 8.65
C VAL A 340 -18.53 10.77 8.86
N MET A 341 -17.51 9.91 9.01
CA MET A 341 -17.73 8.49 9.31
C MET A 341 -18.44 8.27 10.65
N MET A 342 -18.09 9.06 11.68
CA MET A 342 -18.71 8.99 12.99
C MET A 342 -20.18 9.42 12.94
N LEU A 343 -20.50 10.50 12.22
CA LEU A 343 -21.88 10.90 11.99
C LEU A 343 -22.66 9.78 11.29
N MET A 344 -22.10 9.20 10.24
CA MET A 344 -22.74 8.09 9.51
C MET A 344 -22.96 6.84 10.36
N SER A 345 -22.06 6.54 11.31
CA SER A 345 -22.19 5.36 12.16
C SER A 345 -23.26 5.49 13.25
N ASN A 346 -23.70 6.72 13.53
CA ASN A 346 -24.73 7.02 14.54
C ASN A 346 -26.15 7.10 13.94
N PHE A 347 -26.30 6.91 12.63
CA PHE A 347 -27.56 6.81 11.92
C PHE A 347 -27.70 5.41 11.31
#